data_AF-A0A3Q0FG61-F1
#
_entry.id   AF-A0A3Q0FG61-F1
#
_cell.length_a   1.000
_cell.length_b   1.000
_cell.length_c   1.000
_cell.angle_alpha   90.00
_cell.angle_beta   90.00
_cell.angle_gamma   90.00
#
_symmetry.space_group_name_H-M   'P 1'
#
loop_
_entity.id
_entity.type
_entity.pdbx_description
1 polymer ?
#
loop_
_entity_poly.entity_id
_entity_poly.type
_entity_poly.pdbx_seq_one_letter_code
_entity_poly.pdbx_strand_id
1 'polypeptide(L)'
;MGAVMSENKVFPWVEKYGGATDPVKHLRSFVDAMAVYSSDELVWCRVFSLSLKDEALDWFHSLPPRSIDGFVTLRQLFSQQYASNRSRGLTYTTLVRMKQGREESLKGFMERFNRTARQVRNVDQWLIVSALTTALRPGPFVDYLYEEEPQSMDELQHKLTGFIRVEEGRAYLGDQGDEGGSNVKIG
;
A
#
# COMPACT_ATOMS: atom_id res chain seq x y z
N MET A 1 -31.13 -33.27 -2.72
CA MET A 1 -29.87 -33.89 -2.27
C MET A 1 -29.06 -32.83 -1.54
N GLY A 2 -28.90 -32.96 -0.23
CA GLY A 2 -28.03 -32.06 0.53
C GLY A 2 -26.59 -32.40 0.24
N ALA A 3 -25.77 -31.39 -0.08
CA ALA A 3 -24.32 -31.57 -0.15
C ALA A 3 -23.83 -32.05 1.22
N VAL A 4 -23.37 -33.30 1.28
CA VAL A 4 -22.69 -33.86 2.45
C VAL A 4 -21.33 -33.19 2.51
N MET A 5 -21.12 -32.35 3.53
CA MET A 5 -19.80 -31.78 3.79
C MET A 5 -18.89 -32.92 4.25
N SER A 6 -17.81 -33.17 3.52
CA SER A 6 -16.82 -34.19 3.88
C SER A 6 -16.17 -33.80 5.22
N GLU A 7 -16.24 -34.69 6.22
CA GLU A 7 -16.05 -34.40 7.64
C GLU A 7 -14.61 -34.03 8.09
N ASN A 8 -13.67 -33.79 7.16
CA ASN A 8 -12.25 -33.52 7.49
C ASN A 8 -11.67 -32.24 6.86
N LYS A 9 -12.50 -31.29 6.41
CA LYS A 9 -11.98 -30.06 5.80
C LYS A 9 -11.85 -28.93 6.82
N VAL A 10 -10.61 -28.64 7.22
CA VAL A 10 -10.28 -27.48 8.07
C VAL A 10 -10.60 -26.21 7.31
N PHE A 11 -11.38 -25.32 7.92
CA PHE A 11 -11.67 -24.01 7.35
C PHE A 11 -10.35 -23.22 7.21
N PRO A 12 -9.99 -22.75 6.01
CA PRO A 12 -8.78 -21.97 5.82
C PRO A 12 -8.80 -20.73 6.71
N TRP A 13 -7.65 -20.38 7.26
CA TRP A 13 -7.54 -19.15 8.02
C TRP A 13 -7.70 -17.95 7.07
N VAL A 14 -8.66 -17.09 7.39
CA VAL A 14 -8.90 -15.80 6.72
C VAL A 14 -8.98 -14.75 7.82
N GLU A 15 -8.26 -13.64 7.65
CA GLU A 15 -8.36 -12.52 8.57
C GLU A 15 -9.80 -12.00 8.62
N LYS A 16 -10.35 -11.84 9.83
CA LYS A 16 -11.74 -11.41 9.98
C LYS A 16 -11.93 -9.94 9.64
N TYR A 17 -12.90 -9.66 8.80
CA TYR A 17 -13.27 -8.30 8.40
C TYR A 17 -14.23 -7.66 9.39
N GLY A 18 -13.86 -6.50 9.93
CA GLY A 18 -14.67 -5.73 10.89
C GLY A 18 -15.28 -4.45 10.34
N GLY A 19 -15.22 -4.21 9.02
CA GLY A 19 -15.78 -3.01 8.40
C GLY A 19 -14.77 -1.89 8.10
N ALA A 20 -13.63 -1.81 8.78
CA ALA A 20 -12.72 -0.65 8.63
C ALA A 20 -11.68 -0.77 7.49
N THR A 21 -11.43 -1.97 6.95
CA THR A 21 -10.41 -2.22 5.93
C THR A 21 -11.02 -2.31 4.53
N ASP A 22 -10.20 -2.51 3.50
CA ASP A 22 -10.68 -2.60 2.12
C ASP A 22 -11.50 -3.88 1.88
N PRO A 23 -12.83 -3.78 1.61
CA PRO A 23 -13.68 -4.94 1.33
C PRO A 23 -13.25 -5.73 0.09
N VAL A 24 -12.63 -5.09 -0.91
CA VAL A 24 -12.16 -5.78 -2.11
C VAL A 24 -10.97 -6.69 -1.80
N LYS A 25 -10.08 -6.25 -0.88
CA LYS A 25 -8.97 -7.09 -0.42
C LYS A 25 -9.50 -8.28 0.38
N HIS A 26 -10.44 -8.04 1.29
CA HIS A 26 -11.08 -9.12 2.05
C HIS A 26 -11.73 -10.16 1.15
N LEU A 27 -12.56 -9.72 0.19
CA LEU A 27 -13.21 -10.61 -0.77
C LEU A 27 -12.20 -11.44 -1.56
N ARG A 28 -11.09 -10.85 -2.01
CA ARG A 28 -10.04 -11.60 -2.71
C ARG A 28 -9.43 -12.67 -1.81
N SER A 29 -9.01 -12.31 -0.60
CA SER A 29 -8.43 -13.27 0.35
C SER A 29 -9.40 -14.38 0.70
N PHE A 30 -10.68 -14.06 0.87
CA PHE A 30 -11.74 -15.05 1.09
C PHE A 30 -11.91 -15.99 -0.11
N VAL A 31 -11.97 -15.47 -1.33
CA VAL A 31 -12.10 -16.29 -2.56
C VAL A 31 -10.89 -17.19 -2.75
N ASP A 32 -9.68 -16.67 -2.58
CA ASP A 32 -8.44 -17.45 -2.73
C ASP A 32 -8.40 -18.62 -1.73
N ALA A 33 -8.82 -18.38 -0.49
CA ALA A 33 -8.97 -19.42 0.53
C ALA A 33 -10.08 -20.43 0.19
N MET A 34 -11.26 -19.94 -0.22
CA MET A 34 -12.42 -20.78 -0.48
C MET A 34 -12.29 -21.62 -1.74
N ALA A 35 -11.54 -21.16 -2.75
CA ALA A 35 -11.24 -21.94 -3.94
C ALA A 35 -10.49 -23.25 -3.61
N VAL A 36 -9.66 -23.24 -2.57
CA VAL A 36 -9.02 -24.45 -2.03
C VAL A 36 -10.01 -25.25 -1.16
N TYR A 37 -10.89 -24.56 -0.44
CA TYR A 37 -11.85 -25.18 0.47
C TYR A 37 -13.06 -25.84 -0.20
N SER A 38 -13.57 -25.36 -1.31
CA SER A 38 -14.73 -25.98 -1.97
C SER A 38 -14.86 -25.46 -3.39
N SER A 39 -15.32 -26.30 -4.31
CA SER A 39 -15.77 -25.83 -5.63
C SER A 39 -17.22 -25.35 -5.62
N ASP A 40 -17.97 -25.56 -4.54
CA ASP A 40 -19.37 -25.14 -4.39
C ASP A 40 -19.47 -23.74 -3.76
N GLU A 41 -19.85 -22.75 -4.57
CA GLU A 41 -20.04 -21.35 -4.14
C GLU A 41 -21.17 -21.17 -3.11
N LEU A 42 -22.13 -22.11 -3.03
CA LEU A 42 -23.15 -22.07 -1.98
C LEU A 42 -22.55 -22.38 -0.60
N VAL A 43 -21.52 -23.23 -0.55
CA VAL A 43 -20.74 -23.43 0.68
C VAL A 43 -20.04 -22.14 1.06
N TRP A 44 -19.45 -21.43 0.09
CA TRP A 44 -18.77 -20.15 0.33
C TRP A 44 -19.72 -19.13 0.98
N CYS A 45 -20.97 -19.06 0.50
CA CYS A 45 -21.98 -18.17 1.08
C CYS A 45 -22.28 -18.50 2.55
N ARG A 46 -22.41 -19.78 2.89
CA ARG A 46 -22.72 -20.24 4.26
C ARG A 46 -21.59 -19.94 5.24
N VAL A 47 -20.35 -20.07 4.78
CA VAL A 47 -19.16 -19.88 5.63
C VAL A 47 -18.64 -18.44 5.60
N PHE A 48 -19.21 -17.56 4.77
CA PHE A 48 -18.76 -16.18 4.66
C PHE A 48 -18.82 -15.42 5.99
N SER A 49 -19.86 -15.66 6.80
CA SER A 49 -20.01 -15.05 8.13
C SER A 49 -18.84 -15.37 9.07
N LEU A 50 -18.16 -16.52 8.90
CA LEU A 50 -16.99 -16.89 9.69
C LEU A 50 -15.78 -15.99 9.41
N SER A 51 -15.76 -15.33 8.25
CA SER A 51 -14.74 -14.36 7.86
C SER A 51 -15.05 -12.93 8.34
N LEU A 52 -16.14 -12.71 9.07
CA LEU A 52 -16.57 -11.39 9.55
C LEU A 52 -16.45 -11.29 11.08
N LYS A 53 -16.40 -10.06 11.57
CA LYS A 53 -16.48 -9.69 12.99
C LYS A 53 -17.19 -8.35 13.16
N ASP A 54 -17.57 -8.04 14.40
CA ASP A 54 -18.11 -6.74 14.80
C ASP A 54 -19.25 -6.28 13.87
N GLU A 55 -19.25 -5.00 13.48
CA GLU A 55 -20.28 -4.38 12.62
C GLU A 55 -20.52 -5.15 11.32
N ALA A 56 -19.49 -5.80 10.76
CA ALA A 56 -19.65 -6.58 9.54
C ALA A 56 -20.41 -7.89 9.73
N LEU A 57 -20.23 -8.53 10.88
CA LEU A 57 -21.02 -9.71 11.21
C LEU A 57 -22.48 -9.34 11.50
N ASP A 58 -22.70 -8.24 12.21
CA ASP A 58 -24.04 -7.72 12.51
C ASP A 58 -24.81 -7.37 11.24
N TRP A 59 -24.15 -6.68 10.29
CA TRP A 59 -24.71 -6.41 8.98
C TRP A 59 -25.13 -7.71 8.26
N PHE A 60 -24.27 -8.72 8.23
CA PHE A 60 -24.58 -9.98 7.55
C PHE A 60 -25.82 -10.67 8.14
N HIS A 61 -25.96 -10.65 9.46
CA HIS A 61 -27.14 -11.20 10.14
C HIS A 61 -28.41 -10.34 9.98
N SER A 62 -28.28 -9.05 9.66
CA SER A 62 -29.41 -8.16 9.40
C SER A 62 -30.04 -8.35 8.02
N LEU A 63 -29.38 -9.08 7.11
CA LEU A 63 -29.86 -9.29 5.75
C LEU A 63 -31.20 -10.05 5.74
N PRO A 64 -32.15 -9.69 4.85
CA PRO A 64 -33.42 -10.40 4.76
C PRO A 64 -33.22 -11.89 4.48
N PRO A 65 -34.06 -12.78 5.04
CA PRO A 65 -34.00 -14.20 4.72
C PRO A 65 -34.07 -14.43 3.21
N ARG A 66 -33.24 -15.36 2.71
CA ARG A 66 -33.17 -15.73 1.27
C ARG A 66 -32.73 -14.60 0.32
N SER A 67 -32.15 -13.52 0.85
CA SER A 67 -31.56 -12.44 0.02
C SER A 67 -30.27 -12.83 -0.69
N ILE A 68 -29.57 -13.86 -0.20
CA ILE A 68 -28.37 -14.42 -0.81
C ILE A 68 -28.75 -15.75 -1.46
N ASP A 69 -28.82 -15.77 -2.80
CA ASP A 69 -29.07 -16.94 -3.63
C ASP A 69 -27.79 -17.55 -4.22
N GLY A 70 -26.66 -16.83 -4.13
CA GLY A 70 -25.35 -17.28 -4.58
C GLY A 70 -24.24 -16.29 -4.23
N PHE A 71 -23.00 -16.69 -4.53
CA PHE A 71 -21.82 -15.90 -4.12
C PHE A 71 -21.71 -14.59 -4.89
N VAL A 72 -22.21 -14.54 -6.13
CA VAL A 72 -22.31 -13.30 -6.92
C VAL A 72 -23.14 -12.25 -6.18
N THR A 73 -24.32 -12.62 -5.69
CA THR A 73 -25.24 -11.74 -4.96
C THR A 73 -24.64 -11.31 -3.62
N LEU A 74 -24.05 -12.25 -2.86
CA LEU A 74 -23.33 -11.93 -1.62
C LEU A 74 -22.24 -10.89 -1.86
N ARG A 75 -21.40 -11.09 -2.89
CA ARG A 75 -20.32 -10.17 -3.25
C ARG A 75 -20.84 -8.79 -3.59
N GLN A 76 -21.97 -8.70 -4.31
CA GLN A 76 -22.60 -7.43 -4.65
C GLN A 76 -23.11 -6.70 -3.40
N LEU A 77 -23.88 -7.38 -2.54
CA LEU A 77 -24.40 -6.81 -1.30
C LEU A 77 -23.26 -6.32 -0.38
N PHE A 78 -22.23 -7.14 -0.19
CA PHE A 78 -21.06 -6.78 0.61
C PHE A 78 -20.31 -5.58 0.03
N SER A 79 -20.09 -5.56 -1.30
CA SER A 79 -19.40 -4.46 -1.97
C SER A 79 -20.21 -3.15 -1.90
N GLN A 80 -21.53 -3.23 -1.97
CA GLN A 80 -22.42 -2.07 -1.83
C GLN A 80 -22.42 -1.54 -0.39
N GLN A 81 -22.54 -2.43 0.60
CA GLN A 81 -22.53 -2.06 2.02
C GLN A 81 -21.24 -1.33 2.41
N TYR A 82 -20.09 -1.87 1.99
CA TYR A 82 -18.78 -1.37 2.39
C TYR A 82 -18.11 -0.50 1.32
N ALA A 83 -18.87 0.04 0.36
CA ALA A 83 -18.34 0.82 -0.76
C ALA A 83 -17.48 2.01 -0.29
N SER A 84 -17.88 2.67 0.79
CA SER A 84 -17.16 3.79 1.41
C SER A 84 -15.83 3.38 2.05
N ASN A 85 -15.69 2.11 2.44
CA ASN A 85 -14.50 1.56 3.12
C ASN A 85 -13.50 0.96 2.12
N ARG A 86 -13.85 0.98 0.82
CA ARG A 86 -12.90 0.68 -0.26
C ARG A 86 -11.70 1.58 -0.13
N SER A 87 -10.50 0.97 -0.04
CA SER A 87 -9.29 1.76 -0.11
C SER A 87 -9.30 2.48 -1.45
N ARG A 88 -9.31 3.81 -1.41
CA ARG A 88 -9.07 4.62 -2.60
C ARG A 88 -7.66 4.22 -3.03
N GLY A 89 -7.57 3.39 -4.07
CA GLY A 89 -6.28 3.01 -4.62
C GLY A 89 -5.46 4.27 -4.82
N LEU A 90 -4.19 4.25 -4.40
CA LEU A 90 -3.36 5.44 -4.57
C LEU A 90 -3.29 5.75 -6.05
N THR A 91 -3.48 7.01 -6.40
CA THR A 91 -3.51 7.48 -7.78
C THR A 91 -2.21 8.17 -8.11
N TYR A 92 -1.97 8.44 -9.39
CA TYR A 92 -0.90 9.34 -9.82
C TYR A 92 -0.93 10.68 -9.03
N THR A 93 -2.12 11.22 -8.78
CA THR A 93 -2.29 12.45 -7.99
C THR A 93 -1.82 12.31 -6.54
N THR A 94 -1.79 11.10 -5.96
CA THR A 94 -1.16 10.86 -4.66
C THR A 94 0.34 11.10 -4.73
N LEU A 95 1.01 10.63 -5.79
CA LEU A 95 2.46 10.82 -5.97
C LEU A 95 2.83 12.30 -6.17
N VAL A 96 2.09 13.02 -7.01
CA VAL A 96 2.34 14.45 -7.28
C VAL A 96 2.19 15.31 -6.02
N ARG A 97 1.32 14.90 -5.09
CA ARG A 97 1.10 15.57 -3.80
C ARG A 97 2.20 15.29 -2.78
N MET A 98 3.03 14.28 -2.98
CA MET A 98 4.18 14.06 -2.11
C MET A 98 5.17 15.21 -2.27
N LYS A 99 5.76 15.63 -1.15
CA LYS A 99 6.87 16.57 -1.11
C LYS A 99 7.93 16.07 -0.16
N GLN A 100 9.19 16.24 -0.55
CA GLN A 100 10.32 16.01 0.34
C GLN A 100 10.33 17.09 1.43
N GLY A 101 10.32 16.66 2.69
CA GLY A 101 10.30 17.56 3.86
C GLY A 101 11.59 18.38 4.00
N ARG A 102 11.55 19.50 4.75
CA ARG A 102 12.71 20.40 4.95
C ARG A 102 13.89 19.75 5.69
N GLU A 103 13.64 18.79 6.55
CA GLU A 103 14.68 18.05 7.27
C GLU A 103 14.77 16.59 6.79
N GLU A 104 14.08 16.27 5.70
CA GLU A 104 14.02 14.91 5.18
C GLU A 104 15.16 14.65 4.19
N SER A 105 15.96 13.62 4.49
CA SER A 105 17.03 13.18 3.59
C SER A 105 16.47 12.63 2.27
N LEU A 106 17.28 12.68 1.21
CA LEU A 106 16.88 12.11 -0.09
C LEU A 106 16.50 10.63 0.04
N LYS A 107 17.26 9.86 0.82
CA LYS A 107 16.98 8.45 1.08
C LYS A 107 15.63 8.24 1.78
N GLY A 108 15.38 8.98 2.85
CA GLY A 108 14.13 8.88 3.61
C GLY A 108 12.91 9.21 2.74
N PHE A 109 13.02 10.27 1.92
CA PHE A 109 11.98 10.61 0.96
C PHE A 109 11.77 9.52 -0.08
N MET A 110 12.84 9.01 -0.70
CA MET A 110 12.75 7.97 -1.73
C MET A 110 12.15 6.66 -1.20
N GLU A 111 12.43 6.28 0.04
CA GLU A 111 11.78 5.12 0.68
C GLU A 111 10.26 5.31 0.80
N ARG A 112 9.79 6.49 1.21
CA ARG A 112 8.36 6.82 1.27
C ARG A 112 7.74 6.90 -0.12
N PHE A 113 8.41 7.55 -1.06
CA PHE A 113 7.93 7.72 -2.43
C PHE A 113 7.78 6.37 -3.13
N ASN A 114 8.81 5.52 -3.07
CA ASN A 114 8.78 4.18 -3.67
C ASN A 114 7.71 3.28 -3.04
N ARG A 115 7.51 3.35 -1.73
CA ARG A 115 6.41 2.63 -1.05
C ARG A 115 5.05 3.03 -1.60
N THR A 116 4.83 4.32 -1.81
CA THR A 116 3.60 4.89 -2.36
C THR A 116 3.44 4.50 -3.83
N ALA A 117 4.49 4.63 -4.64
CA ALA A 117 4.49 4.31 -6.06
C ALA A 117 4.13 2.84 -6.34
N ARG A 118 4.62 1.90 -5.52
CA ARG A 118 4.27 0.47 -5.61
C ARG A 118 2.79 0.17 -5.37
N GLN A 119 2.07 1.06 -4.68
CA GLN A 119 0.65 0.90 -4.38
C GLN A 119 -0.25 1.58 -5.44
N VAL A 120 0.32 2.44 -6.27
CA VAL A 120 -0.38 3.09 -7.37
C VAL A 120 -0.54 2.11 -8.52
N ARG A 121 -1.75 2.00 -9.07
CA ARG A 121 -2.07 1.07 -10.17
C ARG A 121 -2.17 1.82 -11.50
N ASN A 122 -1.81 1.14 -12.59
CA ASN A 122 -2.00 1.60 -13.98
C ASN A 122 -1.38 2.97 -14.28
N VAL A 123 -0.20 3.27 -13.72
CA VAL A 123 0.54 4.49 -14.01
C VAL A 123 1.83 4.12 -14.73
N ASP A 124 2.06 4.80 -15.84
CA ASP A 124 3.27 4.66 -16.62
C ASP A 124 4.50 5.05 -15.79
N GLN A 125 5.60 4.31 -15.95
CA GLN A 125 6.81 4.53 -15.17
C GLN A 125 7.39 5.93 -15.40
N TRP A 126 7.25 6.47 -16.60
CA TRP A 126 7.63 7.83 -16.93
C TRP A 126 6.84 8.88 -16.15
N LEU A 127 5.53 8.64 -15.95
CA LEU A 127 4.71 9.49 -15.09
C LEU A 127 5.19 9.44 -13.63
N ILE A 128 5.65 8.29 -13.13
CA ILE A 128 6.22 8.19 -11.78
C ILE A 128 7.49 9.05 -11.66
N VAL A 129 8.37 9.03 -12.67
CA VAL A 129 9.58 9.89 -12.72
C VAL A 129 9.19 11.36 -12.80
N SER A 130 8.18 11.71 -13.60
CA SER A 130 7.65 13.08 -13.67
C SER A 130 7.06 13.55 -12.33
N ALA A 131 6.37 12.68 -11.59
CA ALA A 131 5.92 13.02 -10.24
C ALA A 131 7.12 13.24 -9.31
N LEU A 132 8.17 12.43 -9.44
CA LEU A 132 9.38 12.52 -8.61
C LEU A 132 10.09 13.87 -8.77
N THR A 133 10.28 14.36 -10.00
CA THR A 133 10.94 15.66 -10.25
C THR A 133 10.19 16.81 -9.61
N THR A 134 8.85 16.76 -9.59
CA THR A 134 8.05 17.80 -8.92
C THR A 134 7.98 17.65 -7.39
N ALA A 135 8.28 16.46 -6.87
CA ALA A 135 8.12 16.14 -5.45
C ALA A 135 9.39 16.38 -4.64
N LEU A 136 10.55 16.27 -5.26
CA LEU A 136 11.84 16.54 -4.67
C LEU A 136 12.06 18.03 -4.43
N ARG A 137 12.91 18.35 -3.45
CA ARG A 137 13.39 19.73 -3.28
C ARG A 137 14.50 20.02 -4.28
N PRO A 138 14.71 21.29 -4.64
CA PRO A 138 15.88 21.70 -5.41
C PRO A 138 17.17 21.18 -4.77
N GLY A 139 18.07 20.67 -5.59
CA GLY A 139 19.34 20.10 -5.15
C GLY A 139 19.98 19.23 -6.22
N PRO A 140 21.20 18.72 -5.95
CA PRO A 140 22.06 18.14 -6.98
C PRO A 140 21.42 16.98 -7.76
N PHE A 141 20.57 16.20 -7.10
CA PHE A 141 19.86 15.11 -7.77
C PHE A 141 18.75 15.61 -8.69
N VAL A 142 18.01 16.66 -8.30
CA VAL A 142 17.00 17.28 -9.16
C VAL A 142 17.64 17.97 -10.35
N ASP A 143 18.77 18.65 -10.13
CA ASP A 143 19.55 19.29 -11.21
C ASP A 143 19.98 18.24 -12.24
N TYR A 144 20.50 17.08 -11.79
CA TYR A 144 20.79 15.93 -12.65
C TYR A 144 19.56 15.46 -13.44
N LEU A 145 18.38 15.36 -12.82
CA LEU A 145 17.16 14.93 -13.53
C LEU A 145 16.69 15.92 -14.61
N TYR A 146 17.06 17.20 -14.50
CA TYR A 146 16.78 18.22 -15.52
C TYR A 146 17.85 18.26 -16.62
N GLU A 147 19.12 17.99 -16.27
CA GLU A 147 20.25 18.03 -17.20
C GLU A 147 20.39 16.74 -18.03
N GLU A 148 20.28 15.59 -17.39
CA GLU A 148 20.43 14.27 -18.01
C GLU A 148 19.15 13.46 -17.75
N GLU A 149 18.25 13.45 -18.75
CA GLU A 149 17.05 12.64 -18.71
C GLU A 149 17.45 11.16 -18.61
N PRO A 150 17.11 10.44 -17.52
CA PRO A 150 17.54 9.06 -17.34
C PRO A 150 16.93 8.18 -18.44
N GLN A 151 17.76 7.45 -19.18
CA GLN A 151 17.33 6.63 -20.30
C GLN A 151 16.76 5.28 -19.84
N SER A 152 17.02 4.92 -18.57
CA SER A 152 16.50 3.72 -17.95
C SER A 152 16.34 3.89 -16.44
N MET A 153 15.55 2.99 -15.86
CA MET A 153 15.37 2.93 -14.41
C MET A 153 16.60 2.48 -13.66
N ASP A 154 17.44 1.66 -14.29
CA ASP A 154 18.70 1.19 -13.71
C ASP A 154 19.70 2.35 -13.60
N GLU A 155 19.79 3.17 -14.65
CA GLU A 155 20.59 4.40 -14.63
C GLU A 155 20.11 5.37 -13.53
N LEU A 156 18.80 5.62 -13.47
CA LEU A 156 18.20 6.47 -12.43
C LEU A 156 18.54 5.97 -11.02
N GLN A 157 18.41 4.67 -10.77
CA GLN A 157 18.72 4.07 -9.47
C GLN A 157 20.21 4.13 -9.14
N HIS A 158 21.07 3.91 -10.13
CA HIS A 158 22.53 4.01 -9.96
C HIS A 158 22.93 5.42 -9.52
N LYS A 159 22.44 6.45 -10.23
CA LYS A 159 22.72 7.85 -9.93
C LYS A 159 22.14 8.26 -8.58
N LEU A 160 20.89 7.89 -8.29
CA LEU A 160 20.26 8.12 -6.99
C LEU A 160 21.12 7.59 -5.83
N THR A 161 21.64 6.37 -5.97
CA THR A 161 22.50 5.76 -4.94
C THR A 161 23.79 6.57 -4.74
N GLY A 162 24.37 7.09 -5.83
CA GLY A 162 25.51 8.00 -5.76
C GLY A 162 25.21 9.27 -4.97
N PHE A 163 24.09 9.94 -5.27
CA PHE A 163 23.70 11.16 -4.56
C PHE A 163 23.38 10.93 -3.08
N ILE A 164 22.71 9.82 -2.75
CA ILE A 164 22.44 9.44 -1.35
C ILE A 164 23.76 9.29 -0.58
N ARG A 165 24.76 8.60 -1.15
CA ARG A 165 26.07 8.41 -0.49
C ARG A 165 26.80 9.74 -0.25
N VAL A 166 26.74 10.66 -1.22
CA VAL A 166 27.34 11.99 -1.10
C VAL A 166 26.66 12.82 -0.01
N GLU A 167 25.32 12.79 0.05
CA GLU A 167 24.54 13.48 1.07
C GLU A 167 24.83 12.94 2.48
N GLU A 168 24.79 11.62 2.65
CA GLU A 168 25.12 10.96 3.93
C GLU A 168 26.56 11.32 4.36
N GLY A 169 27.54 11.27 3.44
CA GLY A 169 28.93 11.63 3.73
C GLY A 169 29.13 13.09 4.19
N ARG A 170 28.36 14.04 3.63
CA ARG A 170 28.39 15.45 4.05
C ARG A 170 27.78 15.66 5.44
N ALA A 171 26.72 14.92 5.77
CA ALA A 171 26.08 15.00 7.07
C ALA A 171 27.03 14.56 8.21
N TYR A 172 27.80 13.48 8.01
CA TYR A 172 28.79 13.03 9.01
C TYR A 172 29.91 14.05 9.26
N LEU A 173 30.36 14.76 8.22
CA LEU A 173 31.41 15.78 8.35
C LEU A 173 30.90 17.07 9.04
N GLY A 174 29.61 17.39 8.88
CA GLY A 174 28.99 18.52 9.57
C GLY A 174 28.84 18.31 11.07
N ASP A 175 28.59 17.08 11.51
CA ASP A 175 28.40 16.71 12.91
C ASP A 175 29.71 16.74 13.72
N GLN A 176 30.85 16.39 13.10
CA GLN A 176 32.18 16.49 13.73
C GLN A 176 32.71 17.92 13.87
N GLY A 177 32.11 18.90 13.18
CA GLY A 177 32.57 20.29 13.20
C GLY A 177 32.12 21.09 14.42
N ASP A 178 31.14 20.61 15.20
CA ASP A 178 30.51 21.38 16.28
C ASP A 178 31.03 21.01 17.69
N GLU A 179 31.79 19.92 17.84
CA GLU A 179 32.37 19.52 19.15
C GLU A 179 33.78 20.08 19.43
N GLY A 180 34.44 20.74 18.46
CA GLY A 180 35.84 21.18 18.58
C GLY A 180 36.05 22.64 19.03
N GLY A 181 34.99 23.43 19.21
CA GLY A 181 35.06 24.89 19.27
C GLY A 181 34.80 25.52 20.65
N SER A 182 35.36 25.01 21.75
CA SER A 182 35.22 25.67 23.08
C SER A 182 36.34 25.34 24.07
N ASN A 183 37.52 25.97 23.91
CA ASN A 183 38.19 26.73 24.99
C ASN A 183 39.61 27.14 24.59
N VAL A 184 39.76 28.38 24.14
CA VAL A 184 40.91 29.22 24.53
C VAL A 184 40.36 30.60 24.84
N LYS A 185 40.13 30.89 26.12
CA LYS A 185 40.10 32.26 26.63
C LYS A 185 41.36 32.44 27.47
N ILE A 186 42.29 33.19 26.90
CA ILE A 186 43.43 33.77 27.61
C ILE A 186 42.87 34.92 28.45
N GLY A 187 43.18 34.90 29.74
CA GLY A 187 42.87 35.94 30.72
C GLY A 187 43.54 35.60 32.04
#